data_AF-A0A965TY35-F1
#
_entry.id   AF-A0A965TY35-F1
#
_cell.length_a   1.000
_cell.length_b   1.000
_cell.length_c   1.000
_cell.angle_alpha   90.00
_cell.angle_beta   90.00
_cell.angle_gamma   90.00
#
_symmetry.space_group_name_H-M   'P 1'
#
loop_
_entity.id
_entity.type
_entity.pdbx_description
1 polymer ?
#
loop_
_entity_poly.entity_id
_entity_poly.type
_entity_poly.pdbx_seq_one_letter_code
_entity_poly.pdbx_strand_id
1 'polypeptide(L)'
;MKKVLITLTIIMMLVPAVAFAGIFDFSVGATAQYKLPVGDPAEIVWEEEMADPANYTFGADIRTRILFAEVDVMAMYEKKEINGGPEVVDTFTGLVTGGISLDLLGLVRVGLGLGPRVSAQLLDEGVKFYNADGFELTDADTYMDALMESDLTWRATVDLKLGNVLVGLNYTVDSNGFTINDADVAKLLPGESQWNTGRVGASVLFTLF
;
A
#
# COMPACT_ATOMS: atom_id res chain seq x y z
N MET A 1 -6.42 -21.83 -29.25
CA MET A 1 -7.80 -21.57 -28.80
C MET A 1 -7.85 -21.01 -27.37
N LYS A 2 -7.28 -21.66 -26.34
CA LYS A 2 -7.24 -21.11 -24.96
C LYS A 2 -6.71 -19.67 -24.86
N LYS A 3 -5.59 -19.36 -25.53
CA LYS A 3 -5.00 -18.00 -25.55
C LYS A 3 -5.96 -16.96 -26.15
N VAL A 4 -6.58 -17.27 -27.28
CA VAL A 4 -7.56 -16.39 -27.94
C VAL A 4 -8.79 -16.18 -27.06
N LEU A 5 -9.26 -17.23 -26.37
CA LEU A 5 -10.40 -17.14 -25.46
C LEU A 5 -10.08 -16.24 -24.25
N ILE A 6 -8.90 -16.43 -23.63
CA ILE A 6 -8.41 -15.57 -22.53
C ILE A 6 -8.28 -14.12 -22.99
N THR A 7 -7.68 -13.88 -24.16
CA THR A 7 -7.57 -12.53 -24.72
C THR A 7 -8.93 -11.91 -24.98
N LEU A 8 -9.90 -12.66 -25.50
CA LEU A 8 -11.27 -12.18 -25.71
C LEU A 8 -11.98 -11.88 -24.39
N THR A 9 -11.78 -12.71 -23.35
CA THR A 9 -12.34 -12.46 -22.02
C THR A 9 -11.72 -11.20 -21.40
N ILE A 10 -10.40 -11.01 -21.52
CA ILE A 10 -9.73 -9.78 -21.08
C ILE A 10 -10.29 -8.56 -21.80
N ILE A 11 -10.44 -8.62 -23.13
CA ILE A 11 -11.02 -7.52 -23.93
C ILE A 11 -12.47 -7.26 -23.52
N MET A 12 -13.28 -8.30 -23.35
CA MET A 12 -14.67 -8.16 -22.91
C MET A 12 -14.81 -7.64 -21.47
N MET A 13 -13.78 -7.81 -20.62
CA MET A 13 -13.74 -7.19 -19.28
C MET A 13 -13.25 -5.73 -19.35
N LEU A 14 -12.33 -5.40 -20.26
CA LEU A 14 -11.80 -4.05 -20.43
C LEU A 14 -12.82 -3.08 -21.04
N VAL A 15 -13.66 -3.52 -21.99
CA VAL A 15 -14.63 -2.63 -22.66
C VAL A 15 -15.67 -2.04 -21.68
N PRO A 16 -16.33 -2.83 -20.82
CA PRO A 16 -17.18 -2.30 -19.75
C PRO A 16 -16.39 -1.45 -18.75
N ALA A 17 -15.18 -1.88 -18.36
CA ALA A 17 -14.38 -1.13 -17.40
C ALA A 17 -14.06 0.30 -17.90
N VAL A 18 -13.82 0.47 -19.20
CA VAL A 18 -13.62 1.79 -19.82
C VAL A 18 -14.93 2.56 -20.00
N ALA A 19 -16.02 1.87 -20.36
CA ALA A 19 -17.32 2.52 -20.62
C ALA A 19 -18.06 2.97 -19.35
N PHE A 20 -17.80 2.33 -18.20
CA PHE A 20 -18.43 2.61 -16.91
C PHE A 20 -17.49 3.32 -15.91
N ALA A 21 -16.24 3.59 -16.28
CA ALA A 21 -15.34 4.38 -15.45
C ALA A 21 -15.83 5.84 -15.36
N GLY A 22 -15.95 6.35 -14.13
CA GLY A 22 -15.91 7.80 -13.91
C GLY A 22 -14.64 8.35 -14.54
N ILE A 23 -14.76 9.47 -15.28
CA ILE A 23 -13.62 10.09 -15.97
C ILE A 23 -12.56 10.53 -14.96
N PHE A 24 -13.03 10.96 -13.79
CA PHE A 24 -12.23 11.40 -12.66
C PHE A 24 -12.94 10.97 -11.38
N ASP A 25 -12.21 10.32 -10.47
CA ASP A 25 -12.68 10.08 -9.12
C ASP A 25 -11.65 10.58 -8.12
N PHE A 26 -12.11 11.26 -7.06
CA PHE A 26 -11.28 11.59 -5.91
C PHE A 26 -11.92 11.03 -4.64
N SER A 27 -11.21 10.11 -4.00
CA SER A 27 -11.66 9.42 -2.79
C SER A 27 -10.71 9.70 -1.64
N VAL A 28 -11.26 9.99 -0.46
CA VAL A 28 -10.49 10.21 0.77
C VAL A 28 -11.16 9.54 1.96
N GLY A 29 -10.40 8.97 2.86
CA GLY A 29 -10.95 8.44 4.09
C GLY A 29 -9.91 7.81 5.00
N ALA A 30 -10.40 6.92 5.85
CA ALA A 30 -9.59 6.25 6.86
C ALA A 30 -9.13 4.88 6.36
N THR A 31 -7.95 4.47 6.82
CA THR A 31 -7.43 3.13 6.61
C THR A 31 -6.82 2.57 7.89
N ALA A 32 -6.90 1.26 8.03
CA ALA A 32 -6.23 0.48 9.06
C ALA A 32 -5.40 -0.60 8.37
N GLN A 33 -4.19 -0.83 8.83
CA GLN A 33 -3.29 -1.87 8.31
C GLN A 33 -2.82 -2.76 9.45
N TYR A 34 -2.89 -4.07 9.25
CA TYR A 34 -2.40 -5.04 10.21
C TYR A 34 -0.88 -4.99 10.30
N LYS A 35 -0.36 -4.89 11.52
CA LYS A 35 1.05 -4.99 11.83
C LYS A 35 1.41 -6.46 11.75
N LEU A 36 2.16 -6.87 10.73
CA LEU A 36 2.73 -8.21 10.77
C LEU A 36 3.80 -8.26 11.88
N PRO A 37 3.79 -9.29 12.73
CA PRO A 37 4.87 -9.48 13.69
C PRO A 37 6.19 -9.66 12.93
N VAL A 38 7.27 -9.14 13.50
CA VAL A 38 8.63 -9.41 13.02
C VAL A 38 8.96 -10.87 13.38
N GLY A 39 8.56 -11.84 12.54
CA GLY A 39 8.68 -13.27 12.82
C GLY A 39 8.00 -14.19 11.80
N ASP A 40 8.24 -15.51 11.96
CA ASP A 40 7.80 -16.58 11.05
C ASP A 40 6.25 -16.61 10.91
N PRO A 41 5.69 -16.49 9.69
CA PRO A 41 4.25 -16.51 9.44
C PRO A 41 3.54 -17.81 9.88
N ALA A 42 4.28 -18.85 10.28
CA ALA A 42 3.76 -20.13 10.74
C ALA A 42 3.11 -20.10 12.15
N GLU A 43 3.28 -19.03 12.93
CA GLU A 43 2.71 -18.92 14.29
C GLU A 43 1.48 -18.01 14.40
N ILE A 44 0.98 -17.46 13.30
CA ILE A 44 -0.15 -16.51 13.34
C ILE A 44 -1.46 -17.24 13.67
N VAL A 45 -2.01 -17.00 14.86
CA VAL A 45 -3.39 -17.35 15.22
C VAL A 45 -4.32 -16.24 14.74
N TRP A 46 -4.61 -16.26 13.43
CA TRP A 46 -5.34 -15.21 12.72
C TRP A 46 -6.66 -14.79 13.38
N GLU A 47 -7.37 -15.71 14.05
CA GLU A 47 -8.69 -15.42 14.63
C GLU A 47 -8.63 -14.56 15.90
N GLU A 48 -7.60 -14.72 16.74
CA GLU A 48 -7.50 -13.99 18.01
C GLU A 48 -6.74 -12.66 17.84
N GLU A 49 -5.69 -12.64 17.02
CA GLU A 49 -4.83 -11.46 16.88
C GLU A 49 -5.40 -10.39 15.95
N MET A 50 -6.19 -10.77 14.93
CA MET A 50 -6.86 -9.80 14.05
C MET A 50 -8.02 -9.07 14.73
N ALA A 51 -8.52 -9.56 15.87
CA ALA A 51 -9.58 -8.92 16.63
C ALA A 51 -9.06 -7.81 17.56
N ASP A 52 -7.76 -7.79 17.86
CA ASP A 52 -7.15 -6.77 18.72
C ASP A 52 -6.81 -5.50 17.93
N PRO A 53 -7.45 -4.35 18.22
CA PRO A 53 -7.13 -3.09 17.56
C PRO A 53 -5.68 -2.63 17.78
N ALA A 54 -4.98 -3.10 18.81
CA ALA A 54 -3.57 -2.78 19.06
C ALA A 54 -2.63 -3.31 17.96
N ASN A 55 -3.06 -4.37 17.26
CA ASN A 55 -2.33 -4.97 16.14
C ASN A 55 -2.56 -4.23 14.81
N TYR A 56 -3.27 -3.10 14.82
CA TYR A 56 -3.48 -2.28 13.65
C TYR A 56 -2.81 -0.92 13.79
N THR A 57 -2.21 -0.49 12.68
CA THR A 57 -1.80 0.89 12.47
C THR A 57 -2.93 1.61 11.75
N PHE A 58 -3.23 2.85 12.15
CA PHE A 58 -4.32 3.65 11.58
C PHE A 58 -3.77 4.85 10.82
N GLY A 59 -4.55 5.30 9.83
CA GLY A 59 -4.10 6.35 8.94
C GLY A 59 -5.19 6.90 8.03
N ALA A 60 -4.74 7.74 7.10
CA ALA A 60 -5.54 8.29 6.03
C ALA A 60 -5.13 7.69 4.69
N ASP A 61 -6.10 7.55 3.80
CA ASP A 61 -5.90 7.05 2.45
C ASP A 61 -6.63 7.96 1.46
N ILE A 62 -5.92 8.36 0.41
CA ILE A 62 -6.40 9.19 -0.68
C ILE A 62 -6.17 8.41 -1.97
N ARG A 63 -7.20 8.29 -2.79
CA ARG A 63 -7.13 7.62 -4.09
C ARG A 63 -7.70 8.53 -5.15
N THR A 64 -6.88 8.87 -6.13
CA THR A 64 -7.28 9.71 -7.26
C THR A 64 -7.18 8.89 -8.53
N ARG A 65 -8.28 8.80 -9.26
CA ARG A 65 -8.34 8.02 -10.50
C ARG A 65 -8.72 8.92 -11.67
N ILE A 66 -8.02 8.75 -12.79
CA ILE A 66 -8.39 9.31 -14.09
C ILE A 66 -8.51 8.16 -15.06
N LEU A 67 -9.74 7.85 -15.50
CA LEU A 67 -10.04 6.67 -16.31
C LEU A 67 -9.56 5.38 -15.62
N PHE A 68 -8.47 4.78 -16.10
CA PHE A 68 -7.86 3.59 -15.53
C PHE A 68 -6.55 3.89 -14.79
N ALA A 69 -6.01 5.10 -14.87
CA ALA A 69 -4.81 5.48 -14.14
C ALA A 69 -5.19 5.89 -12.72
N GLU A 70 -4.43 5.43 -11.74
CA GLU A 70 -4.68 5.70 -10.32
C GLU A 70 -3.40 6.19 -9.65
N VAL A 71 -3.55 7.20 -8.78
CA VAL A 71 -2.52 7.68 -7.87
C VAL A 71 -3.10 7.60 -6.47
N ASP A 72 -2.42 6.87 -5.59
CA ASP A 72 -2.83 6.71 -4.21
C ASP A 72 -1.77 7.26 -3.26
N VAL A 73 -2.25 7.79 -2.14
CA VAL A 73 -1.42 8.24 -1.03
C VAL A 73 -1.99 7.65 0.25
N MET A 74 -1.21 6.81 0.91
CA MET A 74 -1.53 6.23 2.20
C MET A 74 -0.56 6.77 3.24
N ALA A 75 -1.07 7.33 4.33
CA ALA A 75 -0.29 7.86 5.43
C ALA A 75 -0.76 7.23 6.74
N MET A 76 0.17 6.57 7.43
CA MET A 76 -0.07 5.79 8.64
C MET A 76 0.69 6.38 9.82
N TYR A 77 0.11 6.30 11.02
CA TYR A 77 0.75 6.72 12.25
C TYR A 77 0.79 5.59 13.28
N GLU A 78 1.96 5.35 13.85
CA GLU A 78 2.20 4.34 14.87
C GLU A 78 3.13 4.85 15.97
N LYS A 79 2.92 4.37 17.19
CA LYS A 79 3.91 4.46 18.27
C LYS A 79 4.68 3.15 18.35
N LYS A 80 6.00 3.21 18.13
CA LYS A 80 6.88 2.03 18.09
C LYS A 80 7.88 2.07 19.23
N GLU A 81 8.06 0.93 19.90
CA GLU A 81 9.15 0.76 20.87
C GLU A 81 10.47 0.49 20.14
N ILE A 82 11.53 1.20 20.50
CA ILE A 82 12.87 0.97 19.94
C ILE A 82 13.58 -0.11 20.75
N ASN A 83 14.02 -1.19 20.09
CA ASN A 83 14.89 -2.24 20.65
C ASN A 83 14.39 -2.89 21.96
N GLY A 84 13.07 -2.95 22.19
CA GLY A 84 12.50 -3.51 23.43
C GLY A 84 12.83 -2.70 24.70
N GLY A 85 13.25 -1.44 24.53
CA GLY A 85 13.42 -0.48 25.61
C GLY A 85 12.13 0.30 25.90
N PRO A 86 12.10 1.11 26.98
CA PRO A 86 10.93 1.90 27.38
C PRO A 86 10.66 3.12 26.47
N GLU A 87 11.52 3.37 25.48
CA GLU A 87 11.41 4.51 24.58
C GLU A 87 10.41 4.23 23.46
N VAL A 88 9.34 5.01 23.47
CA VAL A 88 8.26 4.97 22.48
C VAL A 88 8.43 6.14 21.52
N VAL A 89 8.58 5.82 20.24
CA VAL A 89 8.85 6.81 19.19
C VAL A 89 7.67 6.92 18.23
N ASP A 90 7.32 8.17 17.90
CA ASP A 90 6.28 8.49 16.94
C ASP A 90 6.79 8.20 15.52
N THR A 91 6.14 7.25 14.85
CA THR A 91 6.49 6.78 13.50
C THR A 91 5.37 7.12 12.52
N PHE A 92 5.72 7.81 11.44
CA PHE A 92 4.84 8.11 10.32
C PHE A 92 5.29 7.33 9.09
N THR A 93 4.41 6.51 8.51
CA THR A 93 4.71 5.78 7.27
C THR A 93 3.89 6.37 6.14
N GLY A 94 4.56 6.83 5.07
CA GLY A 94 3.92 7.29 3.84
C GLY A 94 4.19 6.33 2.69
N LEU A 95 3.15 6.00 1.93
CA LEU A 95 3.22 5.25 0.68
C LEU A 95 2.53 6.06 -0.42
N VAL A 96 3.26 6.35 -1.48
CA VAL A 96 2.72 7.02 -2.68
C VAL A 96 2.83 6.06 -3.84
N THR A 97 1.70 5.67 -4.44
CA THR A 97 1.65 4.68 -5.52
C THR A 97 1.08 5.28 -6.78
N GLY A 98 1.68 4.94 -7.93
CA GLY A 98 1.09 5.14 -9.25
C GLY A 98 0.73 3.79 -9.86
N GLY A 99 -0.42 3.70 -10.51
CA GLY A 99 -0.94 2.40 -10.93
C GLY A 99 -2.13 2.43 -11.87
N ILE A 100 -2.79 1.28 -11.93
CA ILE A 100 -4.01 1.06 -12.69
C ILE A 100 -5.17 0.65 -11.79
N SER A 101 -6.38 1.05 -12.15
CA SER A 101 -7.59 0.77 -11.40
C SER A 101 -8.77 0.55 -12.35
N LEU A 102 -9.49 -0.54 -12.16
CA LEU A 102 -10.55 -1.01 -13.06
C LEU A 102 -11.85 -1.24 -12.29
N ASP A 103 -12.92 -0.64 -12.78
CA ASP A 103 -14.27 -0.89 -12.27
C ASP A 103 -14.87 -2.12 -12.97
N LEU A 104 -15.12 -3.17 -12.20
CA LEU A 104 -15.78 -4.40 -12.61
C LEU A 104 -17.27 -4.32 -12.28
N LEU A 105 -18.11 -4.38 -13.31
CA LEU A 105 -19.57 -4.37 -13.21
C LEU A 105 -20.15 -3.14 -12.48
N GLY A 106 -19.37 -2.07 -12.34
CA GLY A 106 -19.74 -0.87 -11.58
C GLY A 106 -19.85 -1.07 -10.06
N LEU A 107 -19.57 -2.28 -9.56
CA LEU A 107 -19.73 -2.64 -8.14
C LEU A 107 -18.39 -2.86 -7.44
N VAL A 108 -17.44 -3.48 -8.13
CA VAL A 108 -16.13 -3.80 -7.55
C VAL A 108 -15.08 -3.01 -8.27
N ARG A 109 -14.14 -2.39 -7.54
CA ARG A 109 -12.93 -1.79 -8.10
C ARG A 109 -11.75 -2.65 -7.74
N VAL A 110 -10.86 -2.89 -8.70
CA VAL A 110 -9.59 -3.58 -8.47
C VAL A 110 -8.46 -2.66 -8.93
N GLY A 111 -7.53 -2.36 -8.03
CA GLY A 111 -6.37 -1.53 -8.29
C GLY A 111 -5.06 -2.29 -8.08
N LEU A 112 -4.06 -1.91 -8.85
CA LEU A 112 -2.68 -2.33 -8.68
C LEU A 112 -1.76 -1.14 -8.91
N GLY A 113 -1.03 -0.74 -7.87
CA GLY A 113 -0.08 0.36 -7.88
C GLY A 113 1.29 -0.05 -7.38
N LEU A 114 2.26 0.80 -7.70
CA LEU A 114 3.65 0.65 -7.27
C LEU A 114 4.18 2.04 -6.89
N GLY A 115 4.96 2.12 -5.82
CA GLY A 115 5.71 3.33 -5.51
C GLY A 115 6.43 3.29 -4.17
N PRO A 116 7.18 4.35 -3.85
CA PRO A 116 8.07 4.38 -2.69
C PRO A 116 7.29 4.39 -1.37
N ARG A 117 7.81 3.64 -0.38
CA ARG A 117 7.34 3.70 1.00
C ARG A 117 8.42 4.20 1.95
N VAL A 118 8.15 5.29 2.63
CA VAL A 118 9.08 5.90 3.58
C VAL A 118 8.47 5.91 4.98
N SER A 119 9.26 5.49 5.96
CA SER A 119 8.93 5.63 7.38
C SER A 119 9.79 6.71 8.02
N ALA A 120 9.18 7.73 8.61
CA ALA A 120 9.85 8.79 9.36
C ALA A 120 9.61 8.59 10.85
N GLN A 121 10.67 8.56 11.65
CA GLN A 121 10.60 8.51 13.11
C GLN A 121 11.02 9.85 13.71
N LEU A 122 10.22 10.38 14.63
CA LEU A 122 10.52 11.61 15.36
C LEU A 122 11.27 11.28 16.65
N LEU A 123 12.59 11.49 16.63
CA LEU A 123 13.47 11.28 17.77
C LEU A 123 13.82 12.62 18.40
N ASP A 124 14.33 12.59 19.63
CA ASP A 124 14.81 13.79 20.34
C ASP A 124 15.94 14.51 19.57
N GLU A 125 16.72 13.77 18.78
CA GLU A 125 17.82 14.26 17.95
C GLU A 125 17.36 14.84 16.60
N GLY A 126 16.11 14.62 16.20
CA GLY A 126 15.55 15.04 14.91
C GLY A 126 14.73 13.95 14.22
N VAL A 127 14.41 14.17 12.94
CA VAL A 127 13.69 13.19 12.12
C VAL A 127 14.69 12.26 11.45
N LYS A 128 14.47 10.95 11.58
CA LYS A 128 15.21 9.92 10.85
C LYS A 128 14.30 9.14 9.92
N PHE A 129 14.82 8.75 8.76
CA PHE A 129 14.09 7.99 7.76
C PHE A 129 14.51 6.52 7.75
N TYR A 130 13.56 5.64 7.51
CA TYR A 130 13.74 4.19 7.51
C TYR A 130 13.07 3.60 6.27
N ASN A 131 13.70 2.56 5.73
CA ASN A 131 13.16 1.79 4.61
C ASN A 131 12.06 0.82 5.06
N ALA A 132 11.58 0.01 4.12
CA ALA A 132 10.53 -0.96 4.32
C ALA A 132 10.86 -2.03 5.37
N ASP A 133 12.14 -2.41 5.45
CA ASP A 133 12.69 -3.42 6.35
C ASP A 133 13.06 -2.86 7.73
N GLY A 134 12.94 -1.54 7.92
CA GLY A 134 13.26 -0.86 9.17
C GLY A 134 14.74 -0.52 9.35
N PHE A 135 15.54 -0.58 8.28
CA PHE A 135 16.90 -0.05 8.28
C PHE A 135 16.88 1.48 8.11
N GLU A 136 17.74 2.16 8.85
CA GLU A 136 17.92 3.61 8.73
C GLU A 136 18.48 3.95 7.35
N LEU A 137 17.84 4.90 6.67
CA LEU A 137 18.32 5.49 5.42
C LEU A 137 19.36 6.56 5.75
N THR A 138 20.60 6.13 5.98
CA THR A 138 21.69 7.01 6.47
C THR A 138 22.12 8.10 5.49
N ASP A 139 21.81 7.93 4.21
CA ASP A 139 22.15 8.88 3.15
C ASP A 139 20.97 9.83 2.82
N ALA A 140 19.89 9.81 3.61
CA ALA A 140 18.71 10.64 3.39
C ALA A 140 18.62 11.84 4.36
N ASP A 141 19.04 13.02 3.89
CA ASP A 141 18.94 14.28 4.66
C ASP A 141 17.56 14.95 4.52
N THR A 142 16.83 14.66 3.43
CA THR A 142 15.49 15.19 3.17
C THR A 142 14.48 14.07 2.92
N TYR A 143 13.19 14.41 3.04
CA TYR A 143 12.12 13.46 2.68
C TYR A 143 12.18 13.04 1.21
N MET A 144 12.67 13.90 0.32
CA MET A 144 12.83 13.54 -1.09
C MET A 144 13.95 12.51 -1.27
N ASP A 145 15.07 12.68 -0.57
CA ASP A 145 16.16 11.68 -0.60
C ASP A 145 15.66 10.35 -0.05
N ALA A 146 14.91 10.38 1.05
CA ALA A 146 14.29 9.18 1.62
C ALA A 146 13.35 8.47 0.63
N LEU A 147 12.57 9.21 -0.17
CA LEU A 147 11.72 8.63 -1.22
C LEU A 147 12.53 7.94 -2.32
N MET A 148 13.66 8.53 -2.71
CA MET A 148 14.51 8.00 -3.79
C MET A 148 15.26 6.73 -3.37
N GLU A 149 15.65 6.68 -2.09
CA GLU A 149 16.38 5.57 -1.46
C GLU A 149 15.45 4.47 -0.93
N SER A 150 14.16 4.75 -0.76
CA SER A 150 13.21 3.76 -0.25
C SER A 150 12.87 2.69 -1.27
N ASP A 151 12.58 1.49 -0.75
CA ASP A 151 12.09 0.39 -1.56
C ASP A 151 10.73 0.73 -2.15
N LEU A 152 10.53 0.36 -3.42
CA LEU A 152 9.22 0.40 -4.03
C LEU A 152 8.35 -0.72 -3.45
N THR A 153 7.13 -0.35 -3.10
CA THR A 153 6.10 -1.25 -2.56
C THR A 153 4.98 -1.41 -3.57
N TRP A 154 4.63 -2.65 -3.87
CA TRP A 154 3.42 -2.99 -4.60
C TRP A 154 2.21 -2.85 -3.70
N ARG A 155 1.13 -2.27 -4.21
CA ARG A 155 -0.16 -2.13 -3.52
C ARG A 155 -1.26 -2.68 -4.40
N ALA A 156 -1.93 -3.74 -3.96
CA ALA A 156 -3.17 -4.23 -4.56
C ALA A 156 -4.36 -3.76 -3.75
N THR A 157 -5.44 -3.35 -4.41
CA THR A 157 -6.68 -2.88 -3.77
C THR A 157 -7.88 -3.59 -4.37
N VAL A 158 -8.87 -3.89 -3.51
CA VAL A 158 -10.18 -4.39 -3.93
C VAL A 158 -11.25 -3.66 -3.13
N ASP A 159 -12.04 -2.82 -3.80
CA ASP A 159 -13.07 -2.01 -3.17
C ASP A 159 -14.48 -2.41 -3.63
N LEU A 160 -15.42 -2.43 -2.69
CA LEU A 160 -16.84 -2.44 -2.96
C LEU A 160 -17.35 -1.01 -3.06
N LYS A 161 -18.00 -0.70 -4.17
CA LYS A 161 -18.66 0.58 -4.43
C LYS A 161 -20.07 0.57 -3.83
N LEU A 162 -20.26 1.35 -2.77
CA LEU A 162 -21.54 1.56 -2.09
C LEU A 162 -21.99 3.01 -2.28
N GLY A 163 -22.39 3.34 -3.51
CA GLY A 163 -22.66 4.73 -3.91
C GLY A 163 -21.37 5.55 -3.92
N ASN A 164 -21.31 6.60 -3.09
CA ASN A 164 -20.12 7.46 -2.95
C ASN A 164 -19.17 6.97 -1.85
N VAL A 165 -19.33 5.74 -1.38
CA VAL A 165 -18.43 5.13 -0.39
C VAL A 165 -17.73 3.94 -1.01
N LEU A 166 -16.41 3.86 -0.84
CA LEU A 166 -15.59 2.70 -1.16
C LEU A 166 -15.25 2.00 0.14
N VAL A 167 -15.60 0.73 0.26
CA VAL A 167 -15.17 -0.13 1.36
C VAL A 167 -14.29 -1.21 0.77
N GLY A 168 -13.03 -1.26 1.17
CA GLY A 168 -12.09 -2.15 0.49
C GLY A 168 -10.98 -2.69 1.34
N LEU A 169 -10.32 -3.69 0.78
CA LEU A 169 -9.12 -4.31 1.30
C LEU A 169 -7.94 -3.86 0.45
N ASN A 170 -6.79 -3.73 1.09
CA ASN A 170 -5.52 -3.50 0.42
C ASN A 170 -4.48 -4.52 0.90
N TYR A 171 -3.55 -4.85 0.02
CA TYR A 171 -2.40 -5.68 0.32
C TYR A 171 -1.16 -4.98 -0.20
N THR A 172 -0.17 -4.79 0.67
CA THR A 172 1.10 -4.15 0.32
C THR A 172 2.25 -5.13 0.47
N VAL A 173 3.12 -5.19 -0.52
CA VAL A 173 4.30 -6.05 -0.50
C VAL A 173 5.49 -5.32 -1.08
N ASP A 174 6.61 -5.36 -0.36
CA ASP A 174 7.82 -4.66 -0.74
C ASP A 174 8.55 -5.38 -1.87
N SER A 175 9.16 -4.62 -2.77
CA SER A 175 10.09 -5.16 -3.76
C SER A 175 11.31 -5.77 -3.07
N ASN A 176 12.11 -6.54 -3.83
CA ASN A 176 13.33 -7.15 -3.31
C ASN A 176 14.51 -6.16 -3.31
N GLY A 177 14.30 -4.95 -2.79
CA GLY A 177 15.30 -3.88 -2.72
C GLY A 177 15.40 -3.01 -3.98
N PHE A 178 14.32 -2.89 -4.78
CA PHE A 178 14.29 -1.95 -5.89
C PHE A 178 14.01 -0.54 -5.35
N THR A 179 14.92 0.40 -5.62
CA THR A 179 14.76 1.81 -5.25
C THR A 179 14.74 2.67 -6.51
N ILE A 180 14.34 3.94 -6.39
CA ILE A 180 14.35 4.84 -7.56
C ILE A 180 15.80 5.15 -7.98
N ASN A 181 16.71 5.23 -7.01
CA ASN A 181 18.13 5.51 -7.26
C ASN A 181 18.93 4.27 -7.74
N ASP A 182 18.56 3.06 -7.33
CA ASP A 182 19.12 1.79 -7.83
C ASP A 182 18.05 1.01 -8.61
N ALA A 183 17.83 1.42 -9.86
CA ALA A 183 16.81 0.88 -10.75
C ALA A 183 17.15 -0.51 -11.34
N ASP A 184 17.57 -1.45 -10.49
CA ASP A 184 17.81 -2.84 -10.86
C ASP A 184 16.48 -3.60 -11.00
N VAL A 185 15.95 -3.68 -12.21
CA VAL A 185 14.66 -4.34 -12.52
C VAL A 185 14.57 -5.79 -12.01
N ALA A 186 15.69 -6.48 -11.81
CA ALA A 186 15.68 -7.82 -11.22
C ALA A 186 15.16 -7.84 -9.78
N LYS A 187 15.27 -6.72 -9.07
CA LYS A 187 14.79 -6.52 -7.69
C LYS A 187 13.35 -6.03 -7.61
N LEU A 188 12.72 -5.67 -8.73
CA LEU A 188 11.39 -5.04 -8.76
C LEU A 188 10.28 -5.96 -8.22
N LEU A 189 10.39 -7.25 -8.50
CA LEU A 189 9.43 -8.24 -8.02
C LEU A 189 9.76 -8.66 -6.58
N PRO A 190 8.77 -8.78 -5.70
CA PRO A 190 8.98 -9.33 -4.36
C PRO A 190 9.49 -10.77 -4.43
N GLY A 191 10.45 -11.10 -3.57
CA GLY A 191 10.91 -12.48 -3.34
C GLY A 191 9.98 -13.25 -2.40
N GLU A 192 10.27 -14.54 -2.17
CA GLU A 192 9.46 -15.40 -1.29
C GLU A 192 9.35 -14.85 0.14
N SER A 193 10.43 -14.29 0.67
CA SER A 193 10.44 -13.65 1.99
C SER A 193 9.50 -12.44 2.06
N GLN A 194 9.48 -11.58 1.04
CA GLN A 194 8.64 -10.39 1.01
C GLN A 194 7.16 -10.75 0.85
N TRP A 195 6.82 -11.76 0.04
CA TRP A 195 5.44 -12.24 -0.06
C TRP A 195 4.88 -12.75 1.28
N ASN A 196 5.74 -13.35 2.10
CA ASN A 196 5.39 -13.82 3.44
C ASN A 196 5.29 -12.69 4.48
N THR A 197 5.83 -11.51 4.20
CA THR A 197 5.79 -10.33 5.07
C THR A 197 4.93 -9.19 4.51
N GLY A 198 4.08 -9.48 3.52
CA GLY A 198 3.16 -8.50 2.94
C GLY A 198 2.01 -8.14 3.89
N ARG A 199 1.66 -6.85 3.95
CA ARG A 199 0.74 -6.31 4.96
C ARG A 199 -0.67 -6.18 4.39
N VAL A 200 -1.67 -6.60 5.16
CA VAL A 200 -3.10 -6.48 4.81
C VAL A 200 -3.69 -5.26 5.50
N GLY A 201 -4.48 -4.48 4.78
CA GLY A 201 -5.23 -3.36 5.33
C GLY A 201 -6.67 -3.32 4.85
N ALA A 202 -7.46 -2.51 5.53
CA ALA A 202 -8.83 -2.17 5.16
C ALA A 202 -8.97 -0.64 5.08
N SER A 203 -9.87 -0.17 4.23
CA SER A 203 -10.12 1.25 4.02
C SER A 203 -11.60 1.54 3.82
N VAL A 204 -12.05 2.68 4.35
CA VAL A 204 -13.36 3.26 4.05
C VAL A 204 -13.12 4.67 3.52
N LEU A 205 -13.44 4.88 2.24
CA LEU A 205 -13.19 6.12 1.53
C LEU A 205 -14.50 6.74 1.05
N PHE A 206 -14.59 8.07 1.10
CA PHE A 206 -15.67 8.84 0.52
C PHE A 206 -15.21 9.42 -0.81
N THR A 207 -15.94 9.12 -1.87
CA THR A 207 -15.74 9.68 -3.21
C THR A 207 -16.45 11.03 -3.31
N LEU A 208 -15.69 12.09 -3.60
CA LEU A 208 -16.18 13.47 -3.65
C LEU A 208 -16.60 13.91 -5.05
N PHE A 209 -15.99 13.33 -6.08
CA PHE A 209 -16.23 13.62 -7.50
C PHE A 209 -16.21 12.32 -8.29
#